data_AF-A0A814XJM5-F1
#
_entry.id   AF-A0A814XJM5-F1
#
_cell.length_a   1.000
_cell.length_b   1.000
_cell.length_c   1.000
_cell.angle_alpha   90.00
_cell.angle_beta   90.00
_cell.angle_gamma   90.00
#
_symmetry.space_group_name_H-M   'P 1'
#
loop_
_entity.id
_entity.type
_entity.pdbx_description
1 polymer ?
#
loop_
_entity_poly.entity_id
_entity_poly.type
_entity_poly.pdbx_seq_one_letter_code
_entity_poly.pdbx_strand_id
1 'polypeptide(L)'
;MDSAQSEVILAAAAAESPPHSSMPTRPSNWVPIREQYRGQPRPLKIITIGAGFSGLTMAYKIQHQYKLGDHIQHVIYEKNLDIGGTWEYKHAQTIALFDTGFTISHVGHQLNISWTCVKNAIKRYCEHGTFKDLSRMGRPSKITPRTARHLKRLINGENQANVNIITQKLND
;
A
#
# COMPACT_ATOMS: atom_id res chain seq x y z
N MET A 1 -43.99 -48.72 17.14
CA MET A 1 -43.62 -47.39 17.67
C MET A 1 -42.37 -47.01 16.88
N ASP A 2 -42.44 -46.37 15.71
CA ASP A 2 -43.03 -45.08 15.41
C ASP A 2 -43.66 -45.05 14.00
N SER A 3 -44.97 -45.21 13.92
CA SER A 3 -45.75 -44.92 12.71
C SER A 3 -46.57 -43.62 12.87
N ALA A 4 -46.25 -42.83 13.90
CA ALA A 4 -46.96 -41.60 14.27
C ALA A 4 -46.23 -40.31 13.86
N GLN A 5 -45.02 -40.42 13.29
CA GLN A 5 -44.25 -39.24 12.85
C GLN A 5 -44.40 -38.89 11.36
N SER A 6 -45.02 -39.77 10.54
CA SER A 6 -45.24 -39.50 9.12
C SER A 6 -46.57 -38.81 8.79
N GLU A 7 -47.55 -38.79 9.71
CA GLU A 7 -48.82 -38.04 9.50
C GLU A 7 -48.72 -36.55 9.86
N VAL A 8 -47.73 -36.16 10.68
CA VAL A 8 -47.55 -34.75 11.09
C VAL A 8 -47.06 -33.87 9.93
N ILE A 9 -46.41 -34.47 8.93
CA ILE A 9 -45.83 -33.71 7.80
C ILE A 9 -46.87 -33.37 6.72
N LEU A 10 -48.00 -34.09 6.65
CA LEU A 10 -49.00 -33.89 5.59
C LEU A 10 -50.19 -32.99 5.99
N ALA A 11 -50.37 -32.70 7.28
CA ALA A 11 -51.45 -31.82 7.78
C ALA A 11 -51.07 -30.32 7.83
N ALA A 12 -49.81 -29.97 7.60
CA ALA A 12 -49.33 -28.57 7.60
C ALA A 12 -49.48 -27.86 6.24
N ALA A 13 -50.19 -28.46 5.29
CA ALA A 13 -50.42 -27.92 3.94
C ALA A 13 -51.80 -27.23 3.75
N ALA A 14 -52.56 -27.02 4.84
CA ALA A 14 -53.90 -26.44 4.80
C ALA A 14 -54.10 -25.27 5.81
N ALA A 15 -53.05 -24.50 6.08
CA ALA A 15 -53.21 -23.17 6.66
C ALA A 15 -53.29 -22.17 5.51
N GLU A 16 -54.50 -21.70 5.24
CA GLU A 16 -54.77 -20.52 4.42
C GLU A 16 -53.71 -19.45 4.68
N SER A 17 -52.98 -19.12 3.61
CA SER A 17 -52.04 -18.01 3.63
C SER A 17 -52.81 -16.77 4.08
N PRO A 18 -52.26 -15.94 4.99
CA PRO A 18 -52.93 -14.71 5.40
C PRO A 18 -53.30 -13.91 4.15
N PRO A 19 -54.48 -13.26 4.11
CA PRO A 19 -54.95 -12.55 2.93
C PRO A 19 -53.80 -11.68 2.45
N HIS A 20 -53.30 -12.00 1.26
CA HIS A 20 -52.17 -11.36 0.63
C HIS A 20 -52.42 -9.87 0.77
N SER A 21 -51.74 -9.22 1.71
CA SER A 21 -51.89 -7.79 1.89
C SER A 21 -51.35 -7.23 0.59
N SER A 22 -52.28 -6.82 -0.27
CA SER A 22 -51.98 -6.22 -1.55
C SER A 22 -51.30 -4.90 -1.24
N MET A 23 -49.99 -4.96 -0.98
CA MET A 23 -49.15 -3.79 -0.97
C MET A 23 -49.47 -3.10 -2.29
N PRO A 24 -49.93 -1.83 -2.25
CA PRO A 24 -50.35 -1.15 -3.46
C PRO A 24 -49.23 -1.29 -4.47
N THR A 25 -49.55 -1.87 -5.63
CA THR A 25 -48.58 -2.15 -6.68
C THR A 25 -47.94 -0.82 -7.02
N ARG A 26 -46.71 -0.65 -6.54
CA ARG A 26 -45.98 0.60 -6.69
C ARG A 26 -45.93 0.90 -8.19
N PRO A 27 -46.27 2.12 -8.63
CA PRO A 27 -46.19 2.45 -10.04
C PRO A 27 -44.76 2.20 -10.52
N SER A 28 -44.58 1.88 -11.81
CA SER A 28 -43.28 1.50 -12.37
C SER A 28 -42.15 2.51 -12.11
N ASN A 29 -42.47 3.75 -11.77
CA ASN A 29 -41.56 4.85 -11.47
C ASN A 29 -41.46 5.19 -9.96
N TRP A 30 -41.88 4.29 -9.07
CA TRP A 30 -41.81 4.52 -7.63
C TRP A 30 -40.36 4.58 -7.13
N VAL A 31 -39.98 5.73 -6.57
CA VAL A 31 -38.67 5.94 -5.95
C VAL A 31 -38.86 5.98 -4.42
N PRO A 32 -38.13 5.18 -3.63
CA PRO A 32 -38.21 5.25 -2.18
C PRO A 32 -37.70 6.62 -1.69
N ILE A 33 -38.56 7.35 -0.99
CA ILE A 33 -38.18 8.57 -0.28
C ILE A 33 -37.32 8.14 0.91
N ARG A 34 -36.10 8.66 0.99
CA ARG A 34 -35.22 8.40 2.13
C ARG A 34 -35.61 9.35 3.27
N GLU A 35 -36.08 8.80 4.40
CA GLU A 35 -36.29 9.54 5.65
C GLU A 35 -34.96 9.90 6.30
N GLN A 36 -34.28 10.90 5.72
CA GLN A 36 -33.06 11.49 6.26
C GLN A 36 -33.15 13.00 6.09
N TYR A 37 -32.65 13.75 7.07
CA TYR A 37 -32.66 15.21 6.99
C TYR A 37 -31.79 15.67 5.80
N ARG A 38 -32.26 16.70 5.08
CA ARG A 38 -31.45 17.34 4.02
C ARG A 38 -30.18 17.90 4.67
N GLY A 39 -29.02 17.38 4.28
CA GLY A 39 -27.72 17.85 4.77
C GLY A 39 -26.97 16.90 5.69
N GLN A 40 -27.41 15.64 5.84
CA GLN A 40 -26.62 14.62 6.56
C GLN A 40 -25.17 14.57 6.05
N PRO A 41 -24.15 14.73 6.90
CA PRO A 41 -22.77 14.61 6.49
C PRO A 41 -22.52 13.15 6.08
N ARG A 42 -22.26 12.96 4.79
CA ARG A 42 -21.87 11.68 4.22
C ARG A 42 -20.37 11.66 3.98
N PRO A 43 -19.69 10.52 4.16
CA PRO A 43 -18.28 10.44 3.83
C PRO A 43 -18.07 10.72 2.34
N LEU A 44 -17.14 11.62 2.04
CA LEU A 44 -16.74 11.93 0.68
C LEU A 44 -15.93 10.78 0.10
N LYS A 45 -16.30 10.33 -1.10
CA LYS A 45 -15.55 9.31 -1.82
C LYS A 45 -14.56 9.99 -2.74
N ILE A 46 -13.27 9.76 -2.49
CA ILE A 46 -12.18 10.29 -3.30
C ILE A 46 -11.49 9.11 -3.98
N ILE A 47 -11.41 9.18 -5.30
CA ILE A 47 -10.71 8.19 -6.11
C ILE A 47 -9.50 8.89 -6.71
N THR A 48 -8.32 8.34 -6.48
CA THR A 48 -7.08 8.80 -7.10
C THR A 48 -6.65 7.79 -8.15
N ILE A 49 -6.42 8.28 -9.37
CA ILE A 49 -5.90 7.47 -10.47
C ILE A 49 -4.39 7.72 -10.52
N GLY A 50 -3.61 6.67 -10.30
CA GLY A 50 -2.16 6.69 -10.26
C GLY A 50 -1.57 6.62 -8.86
N ALA A 51 -0.77 5.59 -8.60
CA ALA A 51 0.07 5.41 -7.42
C ALA A 51 1.50 5.95 -7.66
N GLY A 52 1.56 7.17 -8.19
CA GLY A 52 2.81 7.95 -8.26
C GLY A 52 3.05 8.76 -6.98
N PHE A 53 4.05 9.62 -7.02
CA PHE A 53 4.39 10.51 -5.90
C PHE A 53 3.20 11.37 -5.43
N SER A 54 2.45 11.96 -6.36
CA SER A 54 1.30 12.80 -6.05
C SER A 54 0.17 12.01 -5.37
N GLY A 55 -0.17 10.83 -5.89
CA GLY A 55 -1.25 10.01 -5.35
C GLY A 55 -0.94 9.44 -3.97
N LEU A 56 0.29 8.96 -3.77
CA LEU A 56 0.75 8.50 -2.46
C LEU A 56 0.83 9.65 -1.44
N THR A 57 1.29 10.83 -1.88
CA THR A 57 1.31 12.01 -1.01
C THR A 57 -0.10 12.40 -0.59
N MET A 58 -1.08 12.36 -1.51
CA MET A 58 -2.48 12.64 -1.19
C MET A 58 -3.02 11.67 -0.14
N ALA A 59 -2.84 10.36 -0.33
CA ALA A 59 -3.23 9.36 0.66
C ALA A 59 -2.58 9.61 2.02
N TYR A 60 -1.26 9.86 2.03
CA TYR A 60 -0.51 10.11 3.24
C TYR A 60 -1.08 11.31 4.02
N LYS A 61 -1.35 12.43 3.33
CA LYS A 61 -1.91 13.63 3.96
C LYS A 61 -3.30 13.38 4.53
N ILE A 62 -4.17 12.68 3.79
CA ILE A 62 -5.53 12.37 4.25
C ILE A 62 -5.49 11.51 5.53
N GLN A 63 -4.62 10.50 5.56
CA GLN A 63 -4.53 9.54 6.66
C GLN A 63 -3.81 10.12 7.90
N HIS A 64 -2.65 10.76 7.70
CA HIS A 64 -1.74 11.10 8.81
C HIS A 64 -1.81 12.58 9.21
N GLN A 65 -1.88 13.49 8.24
CA GLN A 65 -1.84 14.92 8.53
C GLN A 65 -3.21 15.44 8.95
N TYR A 66 -4.23 15.18 8.13
CA TYR A 66 -5.56 15.72 8.37
C TYR A 66 -6.47 14.75 9.14
N LYS A 67 -6.13 13.44 9.19
CA LYS A 67 -6.90 12.40 9.89
C LYS A 67 -8.38 12.36 9.47
N LEU A 68 -8.66 12.55 8.18
CA LEU A 68 -10.04 12.61 7.65
C LEU A 68 -10.64 11.21 7.42
N GLY A 69 -10.16 10.17 8.11
CA GLY A 69 -10.61 8.79 7.90
C GLY A 69 -12.11 8.59 8.09
N ASP A 70 -12.72 9.32 9.03
CA ASP A 70 -14.16 9.21 9.33
C ASP A 70 -15.03 9.95 8.29
N HIS A 71 -14.44 10.87 7.55
CA HIS A 71 -15.14 11.75 6.61
C HIS A 71 -14.79 11.49 5.15
N ILE A 72 -13.70 10.78 4.87
CA ILE A 72 -13.20 10.52 3.52
C ILE A 72 -12.92 9.04 3.34
N GLN A 73 -13.59 8.45 2.35
CA GLN A 73 -13.25 7.15 1.80
C GLN A 73 -12.31 7.36 0.61
N HIS A 74 -11.02 7.11 0.80
CA HIS A 74 -10.00 7.29 -0.23
C HIS A 74 -9.56 5.95 -0.82
N VAL A 75 -9.58 5.83 -2.15
CA VAL A 75 -9.11 4.65 -2.89
C VAL A 75 -8.17 5.08 -4.00
N ILE A 76 -7.04 4.39 -4.13
CA ILE A 76 -6.09 4.60 -5.23
C ILE A 76 -6.21 3.43 -6.21
N TYR A 77 -6.36 3.74 -7.49
CA TYR A 77 -6.24 2.76 -8.57
C TYR A 77 -4.97 3.02 -9.37
N GLU A 78 -4.18 1.98 -9.59
CA GLU A 78 -2.97 2.01 -10.42
C GLU A 78 -3.12 0.98 -11.54
N LYS A 79 -2.64 1.33 -12.74
CA LYS A 79 -2.71 0.44 -13.90
C LYS A 79 -1.62 -0.64 -13.81
N ASN A 80 -0.44 -0.26 -13.33
CA ASN A 80 0.70 -1.14 -13.22
C ASN A 80 0.59 -2.07 -12.00
N LEU A 81 1.33 -3.18 -12.03
CA LEU A 81 1.35 -4.15 -10.92
C LEU A 81 1.98 -3.57 -9.65
N ASP A 82 2.89 -2.60 -9.81
CA ASP A 82 3.59 -1.97 -8.70
C ASP A 82 3.44 -0.44 -8.68
N ILE A 83 3.76 0.11 -7.52
CA ILE A 83 3.71 1.51 -7.16
C ILE A 83 5.00 2.21 -7.63
N GLY A 84 4.91 3.49 -7.98
CA GLY A 84 6.09 4.30 -8.32
C GLY A 84 5.88 5.28 -9.46
N GLY A 85 4.79 5.11 -10.23
CA GLY A 85 4.43 5.98 -11.34
C GLY A 85 5.55 6.09 -12.37
N THR A 86 6.05 7.30 -12.61
CA THR A 86 7.08 7.57 -13.62
C THR A 86 8.33 6.70 -13.46
N TRP A 87 8.75 6.42 -12.24
CA TRP A 87 9.97 5.64 -11.97
C TRP A 87 9.83 4.20 -12.48
N GLU A 88 8.74 3.53 -12.08
CA GLU A 88 8.39 2.18 -12.52
C GLU A 88 8.28 2.11 -14.06
N TYR A 89 7.54 3.06 -14.63
CA TYR A 89 7.31 3.14 -16.08
C TYR A 89 8.60 3.32 -16.88
N LYS A 90 9.53 4.15 -16.39
CA LYS A 90 10.82 4.42 -17.04
C LYS A 90 11.79 3.25 -16.90
N HIS A 91 11.79 2.55 -15.77
CA HIS A 91 12.59 1.34 -15.58
C HIS A 91 12.15 0.22 -16.52
N ALA A 92 10.85 -0.06 -16.60
CA ALA A 92 10.31 -1.07 -17.52
C ALA A 92 10.68 -0.77 -18.99
N GLN A 93 10.56 0.49 -19.43
CA GLN A 93 10.99 0.88 -20.78
C GLN A 93 12.50 0.76 -20.98
N THR A 94 13.30 1.11 -19.96
CA THR A 94 14.76 0.98 -20.04
C THR A 94 15.17 -0.46 -20.29
N ILE A 95 14.55 -1.40 -19.57
CA ILE A 95 14.80 -2.83 -19.71
C ILE A 95 14.32 -3.33 -21.08
N ALA A 96 13.11 -2.98 -21.50
CA ALA A 96 12.61 -3.37 -22.83
C ALA A 96 13.49 -2.86 -23.98
N LEU A 97 14.01 -1.64 -23.89
CA LEU A 97 14.94 -1.10 -24.89
C LEU A 97 16.33 -1.76 -24.81
N PHE A 98 16.76 -2.16 -23.61
CA PHE A 98 18.00 -2.91 -23.45
C PHE A 98 17.91 -4.32 -24.03
N ASP A 99 16.80 -5.02 -23.77
CA ASP A 99 16.55 -6.39 -24.25
C ASP A 99 16.42 -6.44 -25.79
N THR A 100 15.97 -5.35 -26.42
CA THR A 100 15.95 -5.21 -27.88
C THR A 100 17.33 -4.91 -28.49
N GLY A 101 18.36 -4.71 -27.67
CA GLY A 101 19.75 -4.53 -28.11
C GLY A 101 20.18 -3.08 -28.34
N PHE A 102 19.41 -2.09 -27.89
CA PHE A 102 19.85 -0.69 -27.98
C PHE A 102 20.98 -0.38 -27.01
N THR A 103 21.89 0.50 -27.43
CA THR A 103 22.98 0.98 -26.57
C THR A 103 22.43 1.84 -25.43
N ILE A 104 23.11 1.81 -24.27
CA ILE A 104 22.71 2.57 -23.07
C ILE A 104 22.52 4.07 -23.37
N SER A 105 23.36 4.65 -24.23
CA SER A 105 23.26 6.05 -24.65
C SER A 105 22.01 6.33 -25.47
N HIS A 106 21.65 5.42 -26.39
CA HIS A 106 20.43 5.53 -27.17
C HIS A 106 19.19 5.50 -26.27
N VAL A 107 19.15 4.57 -25.31
CA VAL A 107 18.07 4.47 -24.32
C VAL A 107 17.96 5.75 -23.49
N GLY A 108 19.07 6.29 -23.02
CA GLY A 108 19.09 7.55 -22.27
C GLY A 108 18.55 8.74 -23.06
N HIS A 109 18.95 8.88 -24.32
CA HIS A 109 18.46 9.94 -25.20
C HIS A 109 16.97 9.78 -25.52
N GLN A 110 16.53 8.56 -25.86
CA GLN A 110 15.14 8.26 -26.21
C GLN A 110 14.18 8.49 -25.03
N LEU A 111 14.58 8.09 -23.82
CA LEU A 111 13.74 8.23 -22.63
C LEU A 111 13.94 9.55 -21.88
N ASN A 112 14.88 10.40 -22.33
CA ASN A 112 15.33 11.62 -21.64
C ASN A 112 15.73 11.34 -20.17
N ILE A 113 16.61 10.36 -19.98
CA ILE A 113 17.14 9.93 -18.68
C ILE A 113 18.66 10.05 -18.70
N SER A 114 19.26 10.50 -17.59
CA SER A 114 20.73 10.49 -17.45
C SER A 114 21.31 9.09 -17.65
N TRP A 115 22.42 9.01 -18.37
CA TRP A 115 23.15 7.77 -18.64
C TRP A 115 23.50 6.99 -17.36
N THR A 116 23.82 7.68 -16.26
CA THR A 116 24.11 7.02 -14.97
C THR A 116 22.90 6.29 -14.41
N CYS A 117 21.70 6.85 -14.56
CA CYS A 117 20.47 6.21 -14.11
C CYS A 117 20.16 4.97 -14.96
N VAL A 118 20.28 5.07 -16.29
CA VAL A 118 20.09 3.94 -17.21
C VAL A 118 21.09 2.81 -16.89
N LYS A 119 22.38 3.16 -16.74
CA LYS A 119 23.43 2.20 -16.39
C LYS A 119 23.17 1.51 -15.04
N ASN A 120 22.78 2.26 -14.02
CA ASN A 120 22.48 1.69 -12.70
C ASN A 120 21.23 0.80 -12.73
N ALA A 121 20.20 1.18 -13.50
CA ALA A 121 18.99 0.38 -13.66
C ALA A 121 19.27 -0.95 -14.36
N ILE A 122 20.00 -0.93 -15.49
CA ILE A 122 20.40 -2.14 -16.22
C ILE A 122 21.29 -3.00 -15.33
N LYS A 123 22.27 -2.41 -14.63
CA LYS A 123 23.15 -3.15 -13.71
C LYS A 123 22.33 -3.93 -12.67
N ARG A 124 21.40 -3.25 -11.98
CA ARG A 124 20.52 -3.89 -10.98
C ARG A 124 19.67 -5.00 -11.61
N TYR A 125 19.13 -4.74 -12.79
CA TYR A 125 18.32 -5.72 -13.51
C TYR A 125 19.13 -6.97 -13.87
N CYS A 126 20.36 -6.83 -14.37
CA CYS A 126 21.23 -7.98 -14.66
C CYS A 126 21.67 -8.73 -13.39
N GLU A 127 21.89 -8.02 -12.27
CA GLU A 127 22.33 -8.64 -11.01
C GLU A 127 21.21 -9.38 -10.27
N HIS A 128 19.97 -8.87 -10.34
CA HIS A 128 18.88 -9.33 -9.47
C HIS A 128 17.63 -9.77 -10.23
N GLY A 129 17.61 -9.67 -11.56
CA GLY A 129 16.42 -9.89 -12.38
C GLY A 129 15.28 -8.88 -12.11
N THR A 130 15.54 -7.87 -11.27
CA THR A 130 14.56 -6.89 -10.82
C THR A 130 15.24 -5.52 -10.70
N PHE A 131 14.50 -4.46 -10.98
CA PHE A 131 14.98 -3.09 -10.80
C PHE A 131 14.51 -2.47 -9.48
N LYS A 132 13.70 -3.20 -8.70
CA LYS A 132 13.22 -2.78 -7.39
C LYS A 132 14.39 -2.62 -6.43
N ASP A 133 14.24 -1.68 -5.50
CA ASP A 133 15.15 -1.61 -4.38
C ASP A 133 15.02 -2.90 -3.56
N LEU A 134 16.11 -3.65 -3.45
CA LEU A 134 16.19 -4.77 -2.55
C LEU A 134 16.02 -4.28 -1.10
N SER A 135 15.52 -5.17 -0.23
CA SER A 135 15.54 -4.92 1.20
C SER A 135 16.94 -4.46 1.59
N ARG A 136 17.05 -3.23 2.10
CA ARG A 136 18.31 -2.67 2.63
C ARG A 136 18.65 -3.35 3.96
N MET A 137 18.82 -4.66 3.96
CA MET A 137 19.30 -5.40 5.12
C MET A 137 20.81 -5.55 4.98
N GLY A 138 21.54 -4.68 5.67
CA GLY A 138 22.97 -4.85 5.91
C GLY A 138 23.84 -3.64 5.57
N ARG A 139 24.98 -3.62 6.27
CA ARG A 139 26.05 -2.62 6.23
C ARG A 139 26.53 -2.35 4.79
N PRO A 140 26.65 -1.08 4.37
CA PRO A 140 27.24 -0.73 3.07
C PRO A 140 28.60 -1.40 2.84
N SER A 141 28.83 -1.83 1.61
CA SER A 141 30.08 -2.41 1.12
C SER A 141 31.29 -1.51 1.41
N LYS A 142 32.29 -2.09 2.07
CA LYS A 142 33.59 -1.53 2.48
C LYS A 142 33.50 -0.36 3.48
N ILE A 143 33.92 -0.64 4.72
CA ILE A 143 34.10 0.36 5.76
C ILE A 143 35.14 1.40 5.30
N THR A 144 34.78 2.69 5.34
CA THR A 144 35.77 3.74 5.07
C THR A 144 36.82 3.75 6.20
N PRO A 145 38.08 4.14 5.93
CA PRO A 145 39.10 4.27 6.98
C PRO A 145 38.69 5.21 8.13
N ARG A 146 37.78 6.16 7.87
CA ARG A 146 37.23 7.07 8.88
C ARG A 146 36.24 6.35 9.81
N THR A 147 35.33 5.56 9.23
CA THR A 147 34.36 4.76 10.00
C THR A 147 35.06 3.65 10.81
N ALA A 148 36.11 3.04 10.26
CA ALA A 148 36.94 2.07 10.97
C ALA A 148 37.64 2.67 12.20
N ARG A 149 38.22 3.87 12.05
CA ARG A 149 38.81 4.63 13.17
C ARG A 149 37.78 5.02 14.23
N HIS A 150 36.59 5.45 13.81
CA HIS A 150 35.51 5.81 14.73
C HIS A 150 35.04 4.60 15.55
N LEU A 151 34.81 3.45 14.91
CA LEU A 151 34.48 2.20 15.60
C LEU A 151 35.60 1.73 16.55
N LYS A 152 36.86 1.84 16.12
CA LYS A 152 38.00 1.51 16.97
C LYS A 152 38.08 2.42 18.21
N ARG A 153 37.65 3.68 18.09
CA ARG A 153 37.55 4.61 19.23
C ARG A 153 36.40 4.25 20.17
N LEU A 154 35.23 3.91 19.63
CA LEU A 154 34.07 3.48 20.43
C LEU A 154 34.39 2.20 21.22
N ILE A 155 35.03 1.22 20.57
CA ILE A 155 35.44 -0.05 21.19
C ILE A 155 36.51 0.17 22.27
N ASN A 156 37.44 1.09 22.04
CA ASN A 156 38.56 1.32 22.97
C ASN A 156 38.25 2.36 24.07
N GLY A 157 37.15 3.12 23.97
CA GLY A 157 37.02 4.41 24.66
C GLY A 157 35.92 4.56 25.70
N GLU A 158 34.93 3.66 25.82
CA GLU A 158 33.72 3.97 26.61
C GLU A 158 33.33 2.96 27.71
N ASN A 159 34.15 1.93 27.98
CA ASN A 159 33.90 1.03 29.11
C ASN A 159 34.54 1.49 30.43
N GLN A 160 35.67 2.20 30.42
CA GLN A 160 36.28 2.67 31.68
C GLN A 160 35.55 3.87 32.29
N ALA A 161 35.02 4.78 31.47
CA ALA A 161 34.26 5.93 31.95
C ALA A 161 32.93 5.51 32.61
N ASN A 162 32.23 4.51 32.05
CA ASN A 162 30.98 4.01 32.62
C ASN A 162 31.18 3.20 33.91
N VAL A 163 32.27 2.42 34.03
CA VAL A 163 32.57 1.70 35.28
C VAL A 163 32.81 2.67 36.43
N ASN A 164 33.58 3.75 36.21
CA ASN A 164 33.83 4.76 37.23
C ASN A 164 32.55 5.49 37.67
N ILE A 165 31.64 5.78 36.73
CA ILE A 165 30.33 6.39 37.01
C ILE A 165 29.41 5.44 37.79
N ILE A 166 29.43 4.14 37.47
CA ILE A 166 28.66 3.11 38.20
C ILE A 166 29.22 2.92 39.61
N THR A 167 30.55 2.90 39.78
CA THR A 167 31.18 2.79 41.11
C THR A 167 30.96 4.02 41.98
N GLN A 168 30.89 5.23 41.39
CA GLN A 168 30.54 6.43 42.15
C GLN A 168 29.09 6.39 42.63
N LYS A 169 28.13 6.00 41.77
CA LYS A 169 26.71 5.88 42.13
C LYS A 169 26.36 4.77 43.12
N LEU A 170 27.24 3.80 43.33
CA LEU A 170 27.06 2.72 44.31
C LEU A 170 27.67 3.06 45.67
N ASN A 171 28.54 4.07 45.73
CA ASN A 171 29.20 4.52 46.95
C ASN A 171 28.60 5.82 47.54
N ASP A 172 27.62 6.41 46.86
CA ASP A 172 26.74 7.48 47.36
C ASP A 172 25.41 6.89 47.85
#